data_AF-A0A4Y2UYZ0-F1
#
_entry.id   AF-A0A4Y2UYZ0-F1
#
_cell.length_a   1.000
_cell.length_b   1.000
_cell.length_c   1.000
_cell.angle_alpha   90.00
_cell.angle_beta   90.00
_cell.angle_gamma   90.00
#
_symmetry.space_group_name_H-M   'P 1'
#
loop_
_entity.id
_entity.type
_entity.pdbx_description
1 polymer ?
#
loop_
_entity_poly.entity_id
_entity_poly.type
_entity_poly.pdbx_seq_one_letter_code
_entity_poly.pdbx_strand_id
1 'polypeptide(L)'
;MQDKVGAAFCIYGPQLTEEHQYRLSDHCSVFQAETVALQKALTWKREHFPEDHCNIYSDSMSVLMALQNYQLKNNAIQATRQLLDGSVSLHWVKAHIGVAGNEAADRAAKEATQKEEVDVHLGIPERTLKRTLKNELLTQWQRDWDSREEGVKGLFTRNLFSKASRTRCISNPYDIQVATNHGLCPQYLRKFNLRDCSCRCGENSEDNVLHLVTRCPILSHLRQFIKRDTTSSQILMQPHLRREMRKILHFVHQNESVIFQLNT
;
A
#
# COMPACT_ATOMS: atom_id res chain seq x y z
N MET A 1 -19.56 1.65 -8.12
CA MET A 1 -20.62 0.72 -7.69
C MET A 1 -19.98 -0.21 -6.69
N GLN A 2 -20.49 -0.27 -5.45
CA GLN A 2 -20.07 -1.31 -4.50
C GLN A 2 -20.81 -2.58 -4.89
N ASP A 3 -20.07 -3.62 -5.26
CA ASP A 3 -20.63 -4.92 -5.57
C ASP A 3 -21.25 -5.47 -4.27
N LYS A 4 -22.58 -5.61 -4.26
CA LYS A 4 -23.32 -6.24 -3.16
C LYS A 4 -22.85 -7.70 -3.03
N VAL A 5 -22.82 -8.22 -1.79
CA VAL A 5 -22.27 -9.55 -1.49
C VAL A 5 -23.38 -10.45 -0.94
N GLY A 6 -23.44 -11.68 -1.42
CA GLY A 6 -24.39 -12.69 -0.99
C GLY A 6 -23.69 -14.01 -0.65
N ALA A 7 -24.36 -14.82 0.16
CA ALA A 7 -23.93 -16.16 0.52
C ALA A 7 -25.17 -17.06 0.53
N ALA A 8 -25.02 -18.32 0.14
CA ALA A 8 -26.14 -19.25 0.16
C ALA A 8 -25.66 -20.69 0.35
N PHE A 9 -26.58 -21.54 0.75
CA PHE A 9 -26.40 -22.99 0.72
C PHE A 9 -27.69 -23.67 0.27
N CYS A 10 -27.56 -24.85 -0.32
CA CYS A 10 -28.68 -25.67 -0.77
C CYS A 10 -28.65 -27.01 -0.03
N ILE A 11 -29.84 -27.53 0.28
CA ILE A 11 -30.02 -28.84 0.91
C ILE A 11 -30.65 -29.78 -0.11
N TYR A 12 -30.13 -30.99 -0.18
CA TYR A 12 -30.70 -32.07 -0.98
C TYR A 12 -30.81 -33.33 -0.13
N GLY A 13 -32.04 -33.80 0.05
CA GLY A 13 -32.38 -35.05 0.71
C GLY A 13 -33.48 -35.80 -0.06
N PRO A 14 -33.82 -37.04 0.35
CA PRO A 14 -34.76 -37.89 -0.39
C PRO A 14 -36.14 -37.25 -0.65
N GLN A 15 -36.58 -36.35 0.24
CA GLN A 15 -37.86 -35.65 0.18
C GLN A 15 -37.69 -34.15 0.47
N LEU A 16 -36.46 -33.65 0.48
CA LEU A 16 -36.13 -32.30 0.92
C LEU A 16 -35.27 -31.61 -0.12
N THR A 17 -35.72 -30.47 -0.62
CA THR A 17 -34.90 -29.58 -1.45
C THR A 17 -35.19 -28.16 -1.02
N GLU A 18 -34.20 -27.53 -0.40
CA GLU A 18 -34.31 -26.18 0.14
C GLU A 18 -33.12 -25.34 -0.31
N GLU A 19 -33.36 -24.04 -0.49
CA GLU A 19 -32.36 -23.05 -0.84
C GLU A 19 -32.41 -21.93 0.20
N HIS A 20 -31.27 -21.65 0.81
CA HIS A 20 -31.14 -20.65 1.86
C HIS A 20 -30.17 -19.57 1.41
N GLN A 21 -30.65 -18.34 1.30
CA GLN A 21 -29.89 -17.21 0.76
C GLN A 21 -29.81 -16.05 1.74
N TYR A 22 -28.61 -15.48 1.87
CA TYR A 22 -28.28 -14.41 2.81
C TYR A 22 -27.55 -13.28 2.12
N ARG A 23 -28.04 -12.06 2.33
CA ARG A 23 -27.39 -10.82 1.94
C ARG A 23 -26.38 -10.41 3.00
N LEU A 24 -25.12 -10.25 2.62
CA LEU A 24 -24.03 -9.85 3.52
C LEU A 24 -23.76 -8.35 3.40
N SER A 25 -22.93 -7.79 4.28
CA SER A 25 -22.47 -6.40 4.11
C SER A 25 -21.61 -6.23 2.85
N ASP A 26 -21.68 -5.08 2.18
CA ASP A 26 -21.03 -4.81 0.87
C ASP A 26 -19.51 -4.91 0.88
N HIS A 27 -18.90 -4.71 2.06
CA HIS A 27 -17.45 -4.81 2.21
C HIS A 27 -16.95 -6.24 2.44
N CYS A 28 -17.84 -7.25 2.43
CA CYS A 28 -17.45 -8.64 2.63
C CYS A 28 -16.62 -9.16 1.45
N SER A 29 -15.57 -9.92 1.76
CA SER A 29 -14.82 -10.67 0.75
C SER A 29 -15.52 -11.97 0.38
N VAL A 30 -15.19 -12.54 -0.78
CA VAL A 30 -15.64 -13.89 -1.19
C VAL A 30 -15.34 -14.91 -0.09
N PHE A 31 -14.13 -14.88 0.49
CA PHE A 31 -13.76 -15.76 1.61
C PHE A 31 -14.74 -15.65 2.80
N GLN A 32 -15.20 -14.44 3.14
CA GLN A 32 -16.17 -14.23 4.20
C GLN A 32 -17.56 -14.75 3.81
N ALA A 33 -17.99 -14.53 2.56
CA ALA A 33 -19.26 -15.05 2.06
C ALA A 33 -19.32 -16.57 2.13
N GLU A 34 -18.30 -17.24 1.61
CA GLU A 34 -18.15 -18.70 1.66
C GLU A 34 -18.09 -19.24 3.10
N THR A 35 -17.40 -18.53 3.99
CA THR A 35 -17.35 -18.91 5.41
C THR A 35 -18.73 -18.81 6.06
N VAL A 36 -19.50 -17.76 5.75
CA VAL A 36 -20.87 -17.57 6.26
C VAL A 36 -21.82 -18.63 5.70
N ALA A 37 -21.74 -18.94 4.40
CA ALA A 37 -22.53 -20.01 3.78
C ALA A 37 -22.33 -21.34 4.52
N LEU A 38 -21.07 -21.72 4.76
CA LEU A 38 -20.74 -22.93 5.50
C LEU A 38 -21.21 -22.88 6.96
N GLN A 39 -21.05 -21.75 7.65
CA GLN A 39 -21.56 -21.59 9.02
C GLN A 39 -23.08 -21.77 9.08
N LYS A 40 -23.82 -21.16 8.16
CA LYS A 40 -25.28 -21.27 8.09
C LYS A 40 -25.72 -22.70 7.79
N ALA A 41 -25.06 -23.38 6.86
CA ALA A 41 -25.32 -24.80 6.57
C ALA A 41 -25.08 -25.70 7.79
N LEU A 42 -23.97 -25.49 8.53
CA LEU A 42 -23.64 -26.25 9.73
C LEU A 42 -24.63 -25.99 10.87
N THR A 43 -25.01 -24.73 11.10
CA THR A 43 -26.03 -24.38 12.10
C THR A 43 -27.36 -25.04 11.75
N TRP A 44 -27.81 -24.93 10.50
CA TRP A 44 -29.04 -25.55 10.04
C TRP A 44 -29.01 -27.07 10.22
N LYS A 45 -27.90 -27.73 9.85
CA LYS A 45 -27.69 -29.17 10.06
C LYS A 45 -27.86 -29.55 11.52
N ARG A 46 -27.24 -28.79 12.44
CA ARG A 46 -27.31 -29.07 13.89
C ARG A 46 -28.72 -28.91 14.45
N GLU A 47 -29.52 -28.00 13.89
CA GLU A 47 -30.89 -27.73 14.34
C GLU A 47 -31.89 -28.77 13.81
N HIS A 48 -31.72 -29.24 12.57
CA HIS A 48 -32.73 -30.09 11.90
C HIS A 48 -32.35 -31.57 11.87
N PHE A 49 -31.05 -31.88 11.79
CA PHE A 49 -30.52 -33.24 11.63
C PHE A 49 -29.28 -33.46 12.51
N PRO A 50 -29.40 -33.31 13.84
CA PRO A 50 -28.25 -33.35 14.76
C PRO A 50 -27.49 -34.68 14.73
N GLU A 51 -28.19 -35.80 14.63
CA GLU A 51 -27.60 -37.15 14.68
C GLU A 51 -27.21 -37.72 13.32
N ASP A 52 -27.70 -37.12 12.23
CA ASP A 52 -27.48 -37.66 10.89
C ASP A 52 -26.09 -37.29 10.35
N HIS A 53 -25.53 -38.20 9.57
CA HIS A 53 -24.31 -37.94 8.82
C HIS A 53 -24.61 -37.09 7.59
N CYS A 54 -23.93 -35.96 7.43
CA CYS A 54 -24.13 -35.03 6.32
C CYS A 54 -22.85 -34.80 5.53
N ASN A 55 -22.96 -34.80 4.20
CA ASN A 55 -21.89 -34.40 3.30
C ASN A 55 -22.13 -32.97 2.84
N ILE A 56 -21.19 -32.07 3.14
CA ILE A 56 -21.20 -30.69 2.65
C ILE A 56 -20.18 -30.55 1.53
N TYR A 57 -20.64 -30.09 0.38
CA TYR A 57 -19.82 -29.83 -0.79
C TYR A 57 -19.64 -28.32 -0.95
N SER A 58 -18.41 -27.84 -1.05
CA SER A 58 -18.09 -26.42 -1.24
C SER A 58 -16.99 -26.28 -2.29
N ASP A 59 -17.11 -25.27 -3.16
CA ASP A 59 -16.05 -24.93 -4.10
C ASP A 59 -14.97 -24.02 -3.53
N SER A 60 -15.17 -23.50 -2.33
CA SER A 60 -14.23 -22.66 -1.62
C SER A 60 -13.09 -23.46 -0.99
N MET A 61 -12.14 -23.88 -1.83
CA MET A 61 -10.89 -24.50 -1.39
C MET A 61 -10.21 -23.68 -0.30
N SER A 62 -10.28 -22.35 -0.41
CA SER A 62 -9.70 -21.43 0.57
C SER A 62 -10.28 -21.59 1.98
N VAL A 63 -11.60 -21.75 2.11
CA VAL A 63 -12.27 -21.96 3.41
C VAL A 63 -11.97 -23.35 3.96
N LEU A 64 -12.03 -24.38 3.11
CA LEU A 64 -11.72 -25.76 3.50
C LEU A 64 -10.27 -25.91 3.99
N MET A 65 -9.31 -25.33 3.27
CA MET A 65 -7.90 -25.29 3.70
C MET A 65 -7.71 -24.49 4.99
N ALA A 66 -8.44 -23.38 5.16
CA ALA A 66 -8.38 -22.59 6.38
C ALA A 66 -8.88 -23.38 7.61
N LEU A 67 -9.90 -24.24 7.44
CA LEU A 67 -10.41 -25.11 8.49
C LEU A 67 -9.44 -26.22 8.87
N GLN A 68 -8.60 -26.70 7.96
CA GLN A 68 -7.59 -27.73 8.24
C GLN A 68 -6.39 -27.20 9.02
N ASN A 69 -6.10 -25.89 8.96
CA ASN A 69 -4.95 -25.30 9.64
C ASN A 69 -5.00 -25.50 11.16
N TYR A 70 -3.85 -25.87 11.75
CA TYR A 70 -3.72 -26.07 13.20
C TYR A 70 -3.74 -24.75 13.99
N GLN A 71 -3.18 -23.67 13.43
CA GLN A 71 -3.18 -22.34 14.04
C GLN A 71 -4.25 -21.45 13.40
N LEU A 72 -5.43 -21.40 14.03
CA LEU A 72 -6.51 -20.52 13.58
C LEU A 72 -6.27 -19.09 14.09
N LYS A 73 -5.98 -18.17 13.17
CA LYS A 73 -5.85 -16.72 13.45
C LYS A 73 -7.11 -15.93 13.11
N ASN A 74 -8.08 -16.57 12.46
CA ASN A 74 -9.32 -15.95 12.01
C ASN A 74 -10.48 -16.42 12.88
N ASN A 75 -11.06 -15.50 13.65
CA ASN A 75 -12.16 -15.76 14.57
C ASN A 75 -13.37 -16.41 13.87
N ALA A 76 -13.65 -16.04 12.62
CA ALA A 76 -14.76 -16.63 11.86
C ALA A 76 -14.50 -18.12 11.58
N ILE A 77 -13.29 -18.48 11.14
CA ILE A 77 -12.93 -19.88 10.89
C ILE A 77 -12.89 -20.69 12.19
N GLN A 78 -12.44 -20.07 13.29
CA GLN A 78 -12.49 -20.70 14.61
C GLN A 78 -13.93 -21.01 15.03
N ALA A 79 -14.85 -20.06 14.87
CA ALA A 79 -16.27 -20.28 15.13
C ALA A 79 -16.85 -21.37 14.21
N THR A 80 -16.52 -21.37 12.91
CA THR A 80 -16.96 -22.41 11.97
C THR A 80 -16.45 -23.79 12.40
N ARG A 81 -15.19 -23.90 12.84
CA ARG A 81 -14.62 -25.19 13.27
C ARG A 81 -15.30 -25.72 14.53
N GLN A 82 -15.77 -24.86 15.42
CA GLN A 82 -16.53 -25.26 16.61
C GLN A 82 -17.94 -25.80 16.28
N LEU A 83 -18.45 -25.53 15.07
CA LEU A 83 -19.71 -26.10 14.59
C LEU A 83 -19.54 -27.49 13.95
N LEU A 84 -18.30 -27.87 13.62
CA LEU A 84 -18.00 -29.19 13.05
C LEU A 84 -17.92 -30.25 14.14
N ASP A 85 -18.47 -31.42 13.84
CA ASP A 85 -18.37 -32.64 14.65
C ASP A 85 -18.10 -33.85 13.74
N GLY A 86 -18.07 -35.06 14.32
CA GLY A 86 -17.81 -36.30 13.57
C GLY A 86 -18.93 -36.72 12.60
N SER A 87 -20.07 -36.03 12.60
CA SER A 87 -21.20 -36.32 11.72
C SER A 87 -21.16 -35.53 10.41
N VAL A 88 -20.18 -34.63 10.23
CA VAL A 88 -20.07 -33.81 9.01
C VAL A 88 -18.81 -34.17 8.22
N SER A 89 -18.98 -34.50 6.95
CA SER A 89 -17.90 -34.67 5.98
C SER A 89 -17.85 -33.47 5.03
N LEU A 90 -16.70 -32.80 4.94
CA LEU A 90 -16.49 -31.67 4.03
C LEU A 90 -15.78 -32.12 2.76
N HIS A 91 -16.34 -31.79 1.61
CA HIS A 91 -15.83 -32.15 0.29
C HIS A 91 -15.60 -30.91 -0.55
N TRP A 92 -14.45 -30.86 -1.23
CA TRP A 92 -14.21 -29.82 -2.23
C TRP A 92 -14.80 -30.25 -3.58
N VAL A 93 -15.53 -29.33 -4.22
CA VAL A 93 -15.99 -29.48 -5.60
C VAL A 93 -15.43 -28.38 -6.47
N LYS A 94 -15.27 -28.62 -7.76
CA LYS A 94 -14.77 -27.58 -8.67
C LYS A 94 -15.93 -26.65 -9.06
N ALA A 95 -15.68 -25.34 -8.98
CA ALA A 95 -16.63 -24.33 -9.45
C ALA A 95 -16.85 -24.40 -10.96
N HIS A 96 -18.06 -24.06 -11.41
CA HIS A 96 -18.42 -23.81 -12.81
C HIS A 96 -18.15 -24.96 -13.80
N ILE A 97 -18.41 -26.20 -13.38
CA ILE A 97 -18.29 -27.39 -14.25
C ILE A 97 -19.59 -28.20 -14.38
N GLY A 98 -20.76 -27.64 -14.06
CA GLY A 98 -22.03 -28.36 -14.17
C GLY A 98 -22.46 -29.14 -12.93
N VAL A 99 -21.84 -28.93 -11.76
CA VAL A 99 -22.30 -29.59 -10.51
C VAL A 99 -23.58 -28.89 -10.06
N ALA A 100 -24.73 -29.51 -10.34
CA ALA A 100 -26.05 -28.91 -10.16
C ALA A 100 -26.27 -28.26 -8.78
N GLY A 101 -25.85 -28.91 -7.69
CA GLY A 101 -25.96 -28.35 -6.34
C GLY A 101 -25.06 -27.14 -6.08
N ASN A 102 -23.83 -27.14 -6.63
CA ASN A 102 -22.92 -25.99 -6.52
C ASN A 102 -23.46 -24.80 -7.34
N GLU A 103 -23.91 -25.07 -8.57
CA GLU A 103 -24.48 -24.04 -9.43
C GLU A 103 -25.78 -23.45 -8.86
N ALA A 104 -26.56 -24.26 -8.14
CA ALA A 104 -27.71 -23.77 -7.39
C ALA A 104 -27.29 -22.83 -6.25
N ALA A 105 -26.30 -23.21 -5.44
CA ALA A 105 -25.78 -22.36 -4.37
C ALA A 105 -25.17 -21.05 -4.91
N ASP A 106 -24.41 -21.11 -6.01
CA ASP A 106 -23.85 -19.93 -6.67
C ASP A 106 -24.93 -18.97 -7.18
N ARG A 107 -25.97 -19.52 -7.82
CA ARG A 107 -27.12 -18.75 -8.29
C ARG A 107 -27.85 -18.11 -7.11
N ALA A 108 -28.13 -18.87 -6.06
CA ALA A 108 -28.79 -18.39 -4.85
C ALA A 108 -27.99 -17.27 -4.16
N ALA A 109 -26.67 -17.41 -4.07
CA ALA A 109 -25.80 -16.38 -3.50
C ALA A 109 -25.83 -15.10 -4.35
N LYS A 110 -25.93 -15.23 -5.68
CA LYS A 110 -26.08 -14.10 -6.61
C LYS A 110 -27.47 -13.46 -6.54
N GLU A 111 -28.52 -14.23 -6.34
CA GLU A 111 -29.87 -13.72 -6.12
C GLU A 111 -29.95 -12.96 -4.79
N ALA A 112 -29.26 -13.45 -3.75
CA ALA A 112 -29.17 -12.77 -2.47
C ALA A 112 -28.62 -11.34 -2.60
N THR A 113 -27.73 -11.07 -3.56
CA THR A 113 -27.19 -9.72 -3.79
C THR A 113 -28.26 -8.72 -4.23
N GLN A 114 -29.40 -9.18 -4.75
CA GLN A 114 -30.49 -8.30 -5.18
C GLN A 114 -31.30 -7.76 -4.00
N LYS A 115 -31.21 -8.39 -2.81
CA LYS A 115 -31.86 -7.88 -1.60
C LYS A 115 -31.34 -6.47 -1.23
N GLU A 116 -32.25 -5.62 -0.78
CA GLU A 116 -31.92 -4.29 -0.25
C GLU A 116 -31.40 -4.39 1.18
N GLU A 117 -32.08 -5.16 2.03
CA GLU A 117 -31.73 -5.37 3.42
C GLU A 117 -30.59 -6.39 3.59
N VAL A 118 -29.69 -6.13 4.54
CA VAL A 118 -28.55 -6.99 4.86
C VAL A 118 -28.97 -7.99 5.94
N ASP A 119 -28.95 -9.28 5.61
CA ASP A 119 -29.25 -10.38 6.53
C ASP A 119 -28.09 -10.65 7.52
N VAL A 120 -26.84 -10.45 7.09
CA VAL A 120 -25.64 -10.77 7.88
C VAL A 120 -24.68 -9.58 7.91
N HIS A 121 -24.59 -8.95 9.09
CA HIS A 121 -23.65 -7.87 9.36
C HIS A 121 -22.30 -8.42 9.82
N LEU A 122 -21.29 -8.34 8.96
CA LEU A 122 -19.90 -8.66 9.33
C LEU A 122 -19.13 -7.37 9.60
N GLY A 123 -18.29 -7.36 10.63
CA GLY A 123 -17.36 -6.27 10.87
C GLY A 123 -16.37 -6.09 9.71
N ILE A 124 -15.87 -4.87 9.53
CA ILE A 124 -14.82 -4.58 8.54
C ILE A 124 -13.51 -5.22 9.03
N PRO A 125 -12.83 -6.06 8.23
CA PRO A 125 -11.53 -6.61 8.62
C PRO A 125 -10.53 -5.49 8.92
N GLU A 126 -9.79 -5.61 10.03
CA GLU A 126 -8.79 -4.62 10.46
C GLU A 126 -7.79 -4.27 9.35
N ARG A 127 -7.36 -5.28 8.57
CA ARG A 127 -6.48 -5.10 7.40
C ARG A 127 -7.10 -4.18 6.35
N THR A 128 -8.39 -4.36 6.06
CA THR A 128 -9.13 -3.53 5.11
C THR A 128 -9.22 -2.10 5.62
N LEU A 129 -9.60 -1.92 6.89
CA LEU A 129 -9.67 -0.59 7.52
C LEU A 129 -8.32 0.12 7.49
N LYS A 130 -7.24 -0.56 7.91
CA LYS A 130 -5.86 -0.03 7.85
C LYS A 130 -5.46 0.38 6.43
N ARG A 131 -5.81 -0.42 5.43
CA ARG A 131 -5.52 -0.09 4.02
C ARG A 131 -6.27 1.16 3.58
N THR A 132 -7.58 1.24 3.85
CA THR A 132 -8.41 2.39 3.49
C THR A 132 -7.89 3.67 4.14
N LEU A 133 -7.64 3.65 5.45
CA LEU A 133 -7.09 4.80 6.18
C LEU A 133 -5.74 5.25 5.61
N LYS A 134 -4.83 4.30 5.34
CA LYS A 134 -3.52 4.61 4.74
C LYS A 134 -3.62 5.22 3.35
N ASN A 135 -4.66 4.89 2.58
CA ASN A 135 -4.88 5.46 1.27
C ASN A 135 -5.47 6.88 1.40
N GLU A 136 -6.45 7.08 2.28
CA GLU A 136 -7.03 8.40 2.51
C GLU A 136 -5.99 9.40 3.04
N LEU A 137 -5.17 8.97 4.01
CA LEU A 137 -4.06 9.80 4.52
C LEU A 137 -3.05 10.17 3.43
N LEU A 138 -2.75 9.25 2.50
CA LEU A 138 -1.84 9.53 1.39
C LEU A 138 -2.47 10.51 0.38
N THR A 139 -3.76 10.37 0.10
CA THR A 139 -4.50 11.31 -0.75
C THR A 139 -4.53 12.70 -0.12
N GLN A 140 -4.84 12.80 1.17
CA GLN A 140 -4.83 14.07 1.88
C GLN A 140 -3.43 14.69 1.89
N TRP A 141 -2.40 13.91 2.19
CA TRP A 141 -1.02 14.39 2.12
C TRP A 141 -0.65 14.89 0.72
N GLN A 142 -1.09 14.21 -0.34
CA GLN A 142 -0.86 14.68 -1.71
C GLN A 142 -1.57 16.01 -1.98
N ARG A 143 -2.82 16.21 -1.52
CA ARG A 143 -3.52 17.50 -1.64
C ARG A 143 -2.75 18.62 -0.96
N ASP A 144 -2.30 18.40 0.28
CA ASP A 144 -1.52 19.38 1.06
C ASP A 144 -0.12 19.63 0.45
N TRP A 145 0.40 18.65 -0.29
CA TRP A 145 1.66 18.76 -1.01
C TRP A 145 1.53 19.60 -2.27
N ASP A 146 0.41 19.44 -2.99
CA ASP A 146 0.11 20.14 -4.24
C ASP A 146 -0.33 21.60 -3.98
N SER A 147 -1.08 21.86 -2.90
CA SER A 147 -1.64 23.18 -2.57
C SER A 147 -0.63 24.22 -2.03
N ARG A 148 0.66 23.88 -1.94
CA ARG A 148 1.67 24.82 -1.41
C ARG A 148 1.91 25.99 -2.37
N GLU A 149 1.61 27.20 -1.91
CA GLU A 149 1.89 28.44 -2.62
C GLU A 149 3.39 28.78 -2.66
N GLU A 150 3.79 29.69 -3.55
CA GLU A 150 5.15 30.23 -3.61
C GLU A 150 5.52 30.91 -2.28
N GLY A 151 6.75 30.68 -1.80
CA GLY A 151 7.23 31.21 -0.52
C GLY A 151 7.05 30.29 0.68
N VAL A 152 6.30 29.18 0.57
CA VAL A 152 6.16 28.19 1.64
C VAL A 152 7.40 27.27 1.74
N LYS A 153 7.81 26.93 2.97
CA LYS A 153 8.92 25.98 3.23
C LYS A 153 8.71 24.66 2.48
N GLY A 154 9.79 24.11 1.89
CA GLY A 154 9.77 22.81 1.21
C GLY A 154 9.41 22.84 -0.28
N LEU A 155 9.19 24.02 -0.87
CA LEU A 155 8.91 24.19 -2.31
C LEU A 155 9.98 23.53 -3.20
N PHE A 156 11.26 23.70 -2.84
CA PHE A 156 12.38 23.08 -3.54
C PHE A 156 12.25 21.55 -3.59
N THR A 157 12.00 20.92 -2.43
CA THR A 157 11.81 19.46 -2.33
C THR A 157 10.57 18.99 -3.09
N ARG A 158 9.48 19.77 -3.08
CA ARG A 158 8.27 19.49 -3.88
C ARG A 158 8.54 19.49 -5.37
N ASN A 159 9.29 20.46 -5.87
CA ASN A 159 9.62 20.54 -7.30
C ASN A 159 10.48 19.35 -7.75
N LEU A 160 11.32 18.80 -6.87
CA LEU A 160 12.04 17.54 -7.14
C LEU A 160 11.16 16.31 -7.04
N PHE A 161 10.21 16.34 -6.10
CA PHE A 161 9.41 15.19 -5.74
C PHE A 161 7.92 15.56 -5.66
N SER A 162 7.27 15.70 -6.82
CA SER A 162 5.88 16.13 -6.93
C SER A 162 4.87 15.16 -6.30
N LYS A 163 5.24 13.89 -6.09
CA LYS A 163 4.39 12.91 -5.42
C LYS A 163 4.83 12.66 -3.99
N ALA A 164 3.88 12.74 -3.07
CA ALA A 164 3.99 12.23 -1.72
C ALA A 164 4.29 10.73 -1.77
N SER A 165 5.15 10.27 -0.86
CA SER A 165 5.58 8.87 -0.86
C SER A 165 5.81 8.39 0.57
N ARG A 166 5.25 7.22 0.88
CA ARG A 166 5.45 6.52 2.15
C ARG A 166 6.77 5.74 2.21
N THR A 167 7.44 5.57 1.07
CA THR A 167 8.63 4.71 0.94
C THR A 167 9.89 5.48 0.56
N ARG A 168 9.77 6.76 0.19
CA ARG A 168 10.93 7.59 -0.12
C ARG A 168 11.73 7.86 1.16
N CYS A 169 12.91 7.25 1.25
CA CYS A 169 13.88 7.51 2.29
C CYS A 169 15.20 7.96 1.64
N ILE A 170 15.65 9.17 1.98
CA ILE A 170 16.96 9.69 1.57
C ILE A 170 17.77 9.85 2.85
N SER A 171 18.74 8.98 3.06
CA SER A 171 19.52 8.92 4.31
C SER A 171 20.97 9.41 4.14
N ASN A 172 21.50 9.42 2.93
CA ASN A 172 22.86 9.89 2.70
C ASN A 172 22.92 11.42 2.84
N PRO A 173 23.88 11.97 3.63
CA PRO A 173 23.93 13.41 3.90
C PRO A 173 24.06 14.25 2.62
N TYR A 174 24.88 13.83 1.65
CA TYR A 174 25.07 14.56 0.39
C TYR A 174 23.82 14.54 -0.49
N ASP A 175 23.11 13.40 -0.54
CA ASP A 175 21.82 13.33 -1.24
C ASP A 175 20.79 14.28 -0.61
N ILE A 176 20.77 14.38 0.73
CA ILE A 176 19.89 15.30 1.46
C ILE A 176 20.23 16.75 1.08
N GLN A 177 21.52 17.11 0.97
CA GLN A 177 21.92 18.45 0.55
C GLN A 177 21.36 18.81 -0.83
N VAL A 178 21.45 17.90 -1.80
CA VAL A 178 20.88 18.13 -3.14
C VAL A 178 19.35 18.12 -3.14
N ALA A 179 18.71 17.28 -2.31
CA ALA A 179 17.25 17.12 -2.25
C ALA A 179 16.52 18.25 -1.52
N THR A 180 17.23 18.97 -0.65
CA THR A 180 16.67 20.06 0.18
C THR A 180 17.31 21.40 -0.11
N ASN A 181 18.41 21.42 -0.85
CA ASN A 181 19.33 22.56 -0.98
C ASN A 181 19.80 23.07 0.39
N HIS A 182 19.86 22.20 1.40
CA HIS A 182 20.36 22.51 2.74
C HIS A 182 21.66 21.75 2.98
N GLY A 183 22.77 22.46 3.11
CA GLY A 183 24.06 21.82 3.20
C GLY A 183 25.22 22.78 3.15
N LEU A 184 26.40 22.24 2.86
CA LEU A 184 27.61 23.02 2.77
C LEU A 184 27.69 23.74 1.42
N CYS A 185 26.89 24.80 1.27
CA CYS A 185 26.96 25.72 0.14
C CYS A 185 26.80 27.17 0.62
N PRO A 186 27.48 28.15 -0.01
CA PRO A 186 27.44 29.53 0.48
C PRO A 186 26.02 30.12 0.51
N GLN A 187 25.13 29.74 -0.41
CA GLN A 187 23.72 30.16 -0.36
C GLN A 187 23.04 29.82 0.97
N TYR A 188 23.18 28.57 1.40
CA TYR A 188 22.55 28.07 2.61
C TYR A 188 23.19 28.69 3.84
N LEU A 189 24.53 28.75 3.87
CA LEU A 189 25.28 29.34 4.98
C LEU A 189 24.92 30.81 5.20
N ARG A 190 24.79 31.61 4.13
CA ARG A 190 24.33 33.01 4.20
C ARG A 190 22.88 33.11 4.64
N LYS A 191 21.98 32.35 4.02
CA LYS A 191 20.53 32.39 4.30
C LYS A 191 20.20 32.13 5.77
N PHE A 192 20.98 31.31 6.45
CA PHE A 192 20.79 30.95 7.86
C PHE A 192 21.75 31.68 8.82
N ASN A 193 22.46 32.72 8.36
CA ASN A 193 23.42 33.50 9.16
C ASN A 193 24.50 32.63 9.84
N LEU A 194 24.91 31.54 9.20
CA LEU A 194 25.94 30.64 9.72
C LEU A 194 27.34 31.11 9.32
N ARG A 195 27.47 31.65 8.10
CA ARG A 195 28.73 32.19 7.57
C ARG A 195 28.45 33.08 6.36
N ASP A 196 28.95 34.31 6.39
CA ASP A 196 28.93 35.16 5.21
C ASP A 196 30.10 34.83 4.29
N CYS A 197 29.82 34.05 3.25
CA CYS A 197 30.80 33.55 2.31
C CYS A 197 30.22 33.42 0.92
N SER A 198 31.07 33.34 -0.11
CA SER A 198 30.69 33.10 -1.51
C SER A 198 31.59 32.02 -2.13
N CYS A 199 31.17 31.46 -3.26
CA CYS A 199 32.03 30.56 -4.03
C CYS A 199 33.14 31.37 -4.71
N ARG A 200 34.41 30.98 -4.53
CA ARG A 200 35.57 31.67 -5.13
C ARG A 200 35.56 31.71 -6.65
N CYS A 201 34.75 30.89 -7.30
CA CYS A 201 34.70 30.85 -8.75
C CYS A 201 34.05 32.09 -9.38
N GLY A 202 33.24 32.86 -8.63
CA GLY A 202 32.58 34.07 -9.12
C GLY A 202 31.52 33.88 -10.22
N GLU A 203 31.27 32.66 -10.72
CA GLU A 203 30.39 32.44 -11.89
C GLU A 203 28.88 32.39 -11.57
N ASN A 204 28.45 32.25 -10.31
CA ASN A 204 27.03 32.14 -9.98
C ASN A 204 26.68 32.90 -8.69
N SER A 205 25.80 33.88 -8.78
CA SER A 205 25.33 34.66 -7.62
C SER A 205 24.50 33.84 -6.63
N GLU A 206 23.89 32.73 -7.07
CA GLU A 206 23.09 31.90 -6.17
C GLU A 206 23.92 31.06 -5.22
N ASP A 207 25.15 30.64 -5.57
CA ASP A 207 26.02 29.78 -4.75
C ASP A 207 25.33 28.54 -4.12
N ASN A 208 24.35 27.97 -4.82
CA ASN A 208 23.55 26.86 -4.31
C ASN A 208 24.26 25.49 -4.46
N VAL A 209 23.70 24.41 -3.92
CA VAL A 209 24.34 23.08 -4.03
C VAL A 209 24.48 22.65 -5.49
N LEU A 210 23.48 22.97 -6.32
CA LEU A 210 23.48 22.61 -7.74
C LEU A 210 24.63 23.30 -8.49
N HIS A 211 24.96 24.55 -8.16
CA HIS A 211 26.11 25.26 -8.70
C HIS A 211 27.41 24.48 -8.47
N LEU A 212 27.66 24.06 -7.22
CA LEU A 212 28.86 23.30 -6.87
C LEU A 212 28.93 22.00 -7.68
N VAL A 213 27.81 21.32 -7.82
CA VAL A 213 27.74 20.03 -8.51
C VAL A 213 27.86 20.16 -10.03
N THR A 214 27.18 21.12 -10.67
CA THR A 214 27.02 21.13 -12.14
C THR A 214 27.75 22.25 -12.87
N ARG A 215 28.05 23.38 -12.20
CA ARG A 215 28.52 24.60 -12.88
C ARG A 215 29.91 25.08 -12.44
N CYS A 216 30.25 24.97 -11.14
CA CYS A 216 31.46 25.56 -10.56
C CYS A 216 32.74 25.14 -11.30
N PRO A 217 33.51 26.06 -11.93
CA PRO A 217 34.68 25.72 -12.73
C PRO A 217 35.83 25.15 -11.89
N ILE A 218 35.95 25.55 -10.62
CA ILE A 218 36.93 24.98 -9.67
C ILE A 218 36.74 23.45 -9.54
N LEU A 219 35.48 23.00 -9.59
CA LEU A 219 35.10 21.60 -9.44
C LEU A 219 34.95 20.86 -10.78
N SER A 220 35.30 21.50 -11.91
CA SER A 220 35.11 20.92 -13.26
C SER A 220 35.86 19.60 -13.46
N HIS A 221 37.07 19.48 -12.92
CA HIS A 221 37.91 18.29 -13.03
C HIS A 221 37.31 17.04 -12.35
N LEU A 222 36.34 17.22 -11.44
CA LEU A 222 35.64 16.12 -10.77
C LEU A 222 34.41 15.65 -11.55
N ARG A 223 33.98 16.40 -12.57
CA ARG A 223 32.83 16.06 -13.39
C ARG A 223 33.23 15.17 -14.56
N GLN A 224 32.62 14.00 -14.63
CA GLN A 224 32.79 13.03 -15.73
C GLN A 224 31.49 12.86 -16.51
N PHE A 225 30.37 12.68 -15.80
CA PHE A 225 29.05 12.43 -16.39
C PHE A 225 28.08 13.58 -16.15
N ILE A 226 28.25 14.36 -15.07
CA ILE A 226 27.36 15.48 -14.75
C ILE A 226 27.64 16.66 -15.68
N LYS A 227 26.61 17.14 -16.37
CA LYS A 227 26.66 18.29 -17.29
C LYS A 227 26.08 19.55 -16.63
N ARG A 228 26.38 20.72 -17.22
CA ARG A 228 25.93 22.04 -16.71
C ARG A 228 24.41 22.21 -16.60
N ASP A 229 23.67 21.53 -17.48
CA ASP A 229 22.21 21.52 -17.58
C ASP A 229 21.56 20.38 -16.79
N THR A 230 22.35 19.50 -16.15
CA THR A 230 21.81 18.38 -15.37
C THR A 230 21.05 18.91 -14.15
N THR A 231 19.80 18.46 -13.99
CA THR A 231 18.94 18.86 -12.87
C THR A 231 19.20 18.04 -11.61
N SER A 232 18.87 18.58 -10.44
CA SER A 232 18.92 17.84 -9.17
C SER A 232 18.09 16.54 -9.22
N SER A 233 16.95 16.54 -9.93
CA SER A 233 16.11 15.35 -10.09
C SER A 233 16.83 14.25 -10.85
N GLN A 234 17.48 14.58 -11.98
CA GLN A 234 18.29 13.62 -12.75
C GLN A 234 19.46 13.08 -11.92
N ILE A 235 20.18 13.94 -11.19
CA ILE A 235 21.28 13.54 -10.31
C ILE A 235 20.80 12.55 -9.26
N LEU A 236 19.67 12.86 -8.61
CA LEU A 236 19.12 11.99 -7.59
C LEU A 236 18.59 10.70 -8.20
N MET A 237 17.91 10.69 -9.36
CA MET A 237 17.32 9.48 -9.91
C MET A 237 18.35 8.50 -10.52
N GLN A 238 19.51 8.97 -10.98
CA GLN A 238 20.48 8.14 -11.68
C GLN A 238 21.65 7.73 -10.77
N PRO A 239 21.89 6.42 -10.53
CA PRO A 239 22.91 5.97 -9.58
C PRO A 239 24.34 6.44 -9.88
N HIS A 240 24.72 6.53 -11.15
CA HIS A 240 26.07 6.96 -11.55
C HIS A 240 26.26 8.47 -11.31
N LEU A 241 25.29 9.31 -11.69
CA LEU A 241 25.30 10.75 -11.39
C LEU A 241 25.30 11.00 -9.89
N ARG A 242 24.48 10.25 -9.14
CA ARG A 242 24.43 10.35 -7.67
C ARG A 242 25.78 10.04 -7.03
N ARG A 243 26.49 9.02 -7.53
CA ARG A 243 27.83 8.65 -7.03
C ARG A 243 28.87 9.74 -7.31
N GLU A 244 28.84 10.32 -8.51
CA GLU A 244 29.72 11.43 -8.88
C GLU A 244 29.43 12.69 -8.04
N MET A 245 28.16 13.06 -7.91
CA MET A 245 27.73 14.17 -7.05
C MET A 245 28.24 14.01 -5.62
N ARG A 246 28.13 12.80 -5.04
CA ARG A 246 28.64 12.53 -3.69
C ARG A 246 30.16 12.74 -3.59
N LYS A 247 30.93 12.35 -4.62
CA LYS A 247 32.38 12.61 -4.66
C LYS A 247 32.67 14.11 -4.69
N ILE A 248 31.93 14.87 -5.51
CA ILE A 248 32.08 16.32 -5.60
C ILE A 248 31.77 16.98 -4.25
N LEU A 249 30.64 16.68 -3.63
CA LEU A 249 30.26 17.27 -2.34
C LEU A 249 31.15 16.82 -1.18
N HIS A 250 31.68 15.59 -1.24
CA HIS A 250 32.70 15.15 -0.30
C HIS A 250 33.99 15.97 -0.46
N PHE A 251 34.46 16.21 -1.69
CA PHE A 251 35.61 17.05 -1.94
C PHE A 251 35.40 18.49 -1.45
N VAL A 252 34.21 19.06 -1.68
CA VAL A 252 33.83 20.38 -1.14
C VAL A 252 33.97 20.42 0.37
N HIS A 253 33.46 19.38 1.05
CA HIS A 253 33.54 19.28 2.50
C HIS A 253 34.98 19.24 3.03
N GLN A 254 35.88 18.54 2.34
CA GLN A 254 37.29 18.43 2.74
C GLN A 254 38.11 19.70 2.40
N ASN A 255 37.66 20.52 1.45
CA ASN A 255 38.46 21.63 0.88
C ASN A 255 37.72 22.98 0.96
N GLU A 256 36.90 23.17 1.99
CA GLU A 256 36.02 24.33 2.11
C GLU A 256 36.76 25.66 2.01
N SER A 257 37.91 25.81 2.67
CA SER A 257 38.72 27.04 2.69
C SER A 257 39.26 27.45 1.31
N VAL A 258 39.46 26.47 0.42
CA VAL A 258 39.95 26.67 -0.95
C VAL A 258 38.79 26.98 -1.91
N ILE A 259 37.57 26.55 -1.59
CA ILE A 259 36.42 26.69 -2.49
C ILE A 259 35.58 27.92 -2.12
N PHE A 260 35.47 28.25 -0.84
CA PHE A 260 34.71 29.39 -0.34
C PHE A 260 35.63 30.52 0.10
N GLN A 261 35.17 31.75 -0.08
CA GLN A 261 35.79 32.96 0.46
C GLN A 261 34.81 33.68 1.38
N LEU A 262 35.31 34.30 2.44
CA LEU A 262 34.50 35.17 3.28
C LEU A 262 34.20 36.46 2.53
N ASN A 263 32.96 36.93 2.65
CA ASN A 263 32.60 38.25 2.16
C ASN A 263 32.97 39.23 3.29
N THR A 264 33.96 40.09 3.03
CA THR A 264 34.38 41.16 3.94
C THR A 264 33.57 42.42 3.71
#